data_AF-A0A918U130-F1
#
_entry.id   AF-A0A918U130-F1
#
_cell.length_a   1.000
_cell.length_b   1.000
_cell.length_c   1.000
_cell.angle_alpha   90.00
_cell.angle_beta   90.00
_cell.angle_gamma   90.00
#
_symmetry.space_group_name_H-M   'P 1'
#
loop_
_entity.id
_entity.type
_entity.pdbx_description
1 polymer ?
#
loop_
_entity_poly.entity_id
_entity_poly.type
_entity_poly.pdbx_seq_one_letter_code
_entity_poly.pdbx_strand_id
1 'polypeptide(L)'
;MLVDRARSAGLRLTGEGGLLQMLTKRVLESVFAGEITDHVSYEKHDPAGKNSGNSRNGTRAMTVLTDVGPVQVRVPRDTEGGFEP
;
A
#
# COMPACT_ATOMS: atom_id res chain seq x y z
N MET A 1 -23.56 5.99 8.05
CA MET A 1 -22.69 5.38 7.01
C MET A 1 -21.25 5.90 7.13
N LEU A 2 -20.29 5.32 6.41
CA LEU A 2 -18.87 5.75 6.44
C LEU A 2 -18.69 7.21 6.02
N VAL A 3 -19.47 7.66 5.02
CA VAL A 3 -19.52 9.06 4.57
C VAL A 3 -19.95 10.00 5.70
N ASP A 4 -20.96 9.62 6.49
CA ASP A 4 -21.44 10.44 7.62
C ASP A 4 -20.38 10.57 8.71
N ARG A 5 -19.66 9.47 9.00
CA ARG A 5 -18.53 9.48 9.95
C ARG A 5 -17.39 10.37 9.49
N ALA A 6 -17.06 10.33 8.19
CA ALA A 6 -16.04 11.19 7.62
C ALA A 6 -16.44 12.67 7.73
N ARG A 7 -17.69 13.00 7.39
CA ARG A 7 -18.22 14.37 7.55
C ARG A 7 -18.19 14.83 9.01
N SER A 8 -18.61 13.98 9.95
CA SER A 8 -18.58 14.33 11.39
C SER A 8 -17.15 14.49 11.94
N ALA A 9 -16.16 13.84 11.33
CA ALA A 9 -14.75 13.97 11.66
C ALA A 9 -14.04 15.15 10.95
N GLY A 10 -14.78 15.97 10.18
CA GLY A 10 -14.22 17.10 9.44
C GLY A 10 -13.42 16.72 8.19
N LEU A 11 -13.49 15.46 7.75
CA LEU A 11 -12.82 14.99 6.53
C LEU A 11 -13.59 15.45 5.29
N ARG A 12 -12.87 16.04 4.34
CA ARG A 12 -13.40 16.31 3.00
C ARG A 12 -13.60 14.99 2.25
N LEU A 13 -14.67 14.87 1.47
CA LEU A 13 -14.90 13.68 0.65
C LEU A 13 -13.89 13.58 -0.51
N THR A 14 -13.62 14.72 -1.15
CA THR A 14 -12.76 14.86 -2.33
C THR A 14 -11.63 15.87 -2.08
N GLY A 15 -10.67 15.91 -3.01
CA GLY A 15 -9.50 16.79 -2.96
C GLY A 15 -8.35 16.21 -2.13
N GLU A 16 -7.24 16.96 -2.06
CA GLU A 16 -6.01 16.52 -1.40
C GLU A 16 -6.25 16.13 0.06
N GLY A 17 -5.80 14.94 0.48
CA GLY A 17 -6.03 14.42 1.83
C GLY A 17 -7.50 14.08 2.15
N GLY A 18 -8.38 14.09 1.15
CA GLY A 18 -9.77 13.70 1.30
C GLY A 18 -9.98 12.19 1.42
N LEU A 19 -11.18 11.80 1.84
CA LEU A 19 -11.56 10.40 2.09
C LEU A 19 -11.31 9.50 0.87
N LEU A 20 -11.65 9.95 -0.34
CA LEU A 20 -11.44 9.15 -1.55
C LEU A 20 -9.96 8.89 -1.84
N GLN A 21 -9.07 9.87 -1.60
CA GLN A 21 -7.63 9.66 -1.74
C GLN A 21 -7.10 8.68 -0.67
N MET A 22 -7.59 8.78 0.56
CA MET A 22 -7.23 7.84 1.64
C MET A 22 -7.67 6.41 1.34
N LEU A 23 -8.88 6.22 0.79
CA LEU A 23 -9.38 4.91 0.38
C LEU A 23 -8.58 4.36 -0.79
N THR A 24 -8.31 5.19 -1.80
CA THR A 24 -7.48 4.82 -2.96
C THR A 24 -6.09 4.39 -2.51
N LYS A 25 -5.44 5.17 -1.63
CA LYS A 25 -4.17 4.81 -1.00
C LYS A 25 -4.24 3.44 -0.33
N ARG A 26 -5.28 3.20 0.47
CA ARG A 26 -5.41 1.95 1.22
C ARG A 26 -5.58 0.75 0.30
N VAL A 27 -6.33 0.89 -0.79
CA VAL A 27 -6.50 -0.16 -1.80
C VAL A 27 -5.17 -0.44 -2.49
N LEU A 28 -4.49 0.58 -3.01
CA LEU A 28 -3.19 0.43 -3.68
C LEU A 28 -2.14 -0.24 -2.77
N GLU A 29 -1.99 0.24 -1.52
CA GLU A 29 -1.06 -0.38 -0.57
C GLU A 29 -1.45 -1.82 -0.21
N SER A 30 -2.73 -2.19 -0.30
CA SER A 30 -3.16 -3.58 -0.07
C SER A 30 -2.84 -4.48 -1.26
N VAL A 31 -3.00 -3.98 -2.49
CA VAL A 31 -2.64 -4.69 -3.71
C VAL A 31 -1.13 -5.00 -3.70
N PHE A 32 -0.28 -3.99 -3.49
CA PHE A 32 1.17 -4.20 -3.44
C PHE A 32 1.61 -5.14 -2.31
N ALA A 33 0.90 -5.13 -1.17
CA ALA A 33 1.18 -6.07 -0.09
C ALA A 33 0.86 -7.52 -0.48
N GLY A 34 -0.19 -7.74 -1.28
CA GLY A 34 -0.48 -9.03 -1.89
C GLY A 34 0.58 -9.44 -2.91
N GLU A 35 0.89 -8.56 -3.85
CA GLU A 35 1.87 -8.85 -4.91
C GLU A 35 3.26 -9.22 -4.37
N ILE A 36 3.77 -8.50 -3.35
CA ILE A 36 5.06 -8.89 -2.78
C ILE A 36 4.98 -10.23 -2.03
N THR A 37 3.79 -10.63 -1.56
CA THR A 37 3.59 -11.94 -0.94
C THR A 37 3.72 -13.05 -1.96
N ASP A 38 3.14 -12.86 -3.15
CA ASP A 38 3.30 -13.78 -4.26
C ASP A 38 4.77 -13.80 -4.75
N HIS A 39 5.39 -12.62 -4.87
CA HIS A 39 6.79 -12.44 -5.30
C HIS A 39 7.79 -13.21 -4.41
N VAL A 40 7.68 -13.09 -3.09
CA VAL A 40 8.57 -13.82 -2.16
C VAL A 40 8.04 -15.20 -1.77
N SER A 41 6.82 -15.55 -2.20
CA SER A 41 6.16 -16.85 -2.00
C SER A 41 5.87 -17.25 -0.54
N TYR A 42 5.80 -16.30 0.39
CA TYR A 42 5.41 -16.56 1.78
C TYR A 42 4.82 -15.32 2.45
N GLU A 43 3.97 -15.51 3.45
CA GLU A 43 3.28 -14.43 4.18
C GLU A 43 4.22 -13.59 5.05
N LYS A 44 3.77 -12.39 5.41
CA LYS A 44 4.56 -11.53 6.30
C LYS A 44 4.72 -12.22 7.68
N HIS A 45 5.97 -12.36 8.12
CA HIS A 45 6.37 -13.06 9.35
C HIS A 45 6.23 -14.60 9.32
N ASP A 46 5.97 -15.18 8.15
CA ASP A 46 5.96 -16.63 8.01
C ASP A 46 7.36 -17.25 8.24
N PRO A 47 7.50 -18.29 9.07
CA PRO A 47 8.75 -19.04 9.21
C PRO A 47 9.35 -19.57 7.91
N ALA A 48 8.54 -19.78 6.86
CA ALA A 48 8.99 -20.20 5.53
C ALA A 48 10.00 -19.22 4.91
N GLY A 49 9.97 -17.94 5.30
CA GLY A 49 10.95 -16.94 4.87
C GLY A 49 12.31 -16.99 5.58
N LYS A 50 12.47 -17.86 6.59
CA LYS A 50 13.76 -17.97 7.31
C LYS A 50 14.76 -18.69 6.42
N ASN A 51 15.91 -18.05 6.17
CA ASN A 51 16.98 -18.58 5.33
C ASN A 51 16.55 -18.86 3.87
N SER A 52 15.51 -18.19 3.35
CA SER A 52 15.01 -18.36 1.97
C SER A 52 15.80 -17.58 0.92
N GLY A 53 16.84 -16.83 1.30
CA GLY A 53 17.58 -15.93 0.41
C GLY A 53 16.95 -14.55 0.33
N ASN A 54 15.79 -14.43 -0.32
CA ASN A 54 15.09 -13.15 -0.48
C ASN A 54 14.06 -12.89 0.64
N SER A 55 13.88 -11.62 1.00
CA SER A 55 12.96 -11.19 2.05
C SER A 55 12.41 -9.78 1.84
N ARG A 56 11.24 -9.51 2.43
CA ARG A 56 10.70 -8.14 2.48
C ARG A 56 11.63 -7.23 3.29
N ASN A 57 12.03 -6.10 2.72
CA ASN A 57 13.01 -5.17 3.30
C ASN A 57 12.45 -3.74 3.43
N GLY A 58 11.29 -3.61 4.08
CA GLY A 58 10.63 -2.32 4.33
C GLY A 58 9.81 -1.82 3.14
N THR A 59 9.63 -0.50 3.05
CA THR A 59 8.82 0.16 2.02
C THR A 59 9.49 1.43 1.50
N ARG A 60 9.23 1.81 0.25
CA ARG A 60 9.58 3.10 -0.34
C ARG A 60 8.33 3.96 -0.61
N ALA A 61 8.48 5.28 -0.62
CA ALA A 61 7.41 6.17 -1.04
C ALA A 61 7.33 6.24 -2.58
N MET A 62 6.12 6.25 -3.11
CA MET A 62 5.82 6.47 -4.53
C MET A 62 4.55 7.33 -4.64
N THR A 63 4.49 8.19 -5.66
CA THR A 63 3.28 8.96 -5.97
C THR A 63 2.61 8.34 -7.20
N VAL A 64 1.37 7.87 -7.05
CA VAL A 64 0.55 7.34 -8.14
C VAL A 64 -0.40 8.44 -8.61
N LEU A 65 -0.46 8.66 -9.92
CA LEU A 65 -1.42 9.58 -10.51
C LEU A 65 -2.76 8.85 -10.68
N THR A 66 -3.82 9.39 -10.11
CA THR A 66 -5.16 8.80 -10.13
C THR A 66 -6.21 9.86 -10.45
N ASP A 67 -7.43 9.44 -10.77
CA ASP A 67 -8.54 10.36 -11.07
C ASP A 67 -8.95 11.23 -9.86
N VAL A 68 -8.63 10.79 -8.64
CA VAL A 68 -8.85 11.55 -7.41
C VAL A 68 -7.67 12.45 -7.04
N GLY A 69 -6.69 12.59 -7.94
CA GLY A 69 -5.46 13.34 -7.79
C GLY A 69 -4.23 12.48 -7.49
N PRO A 70 -3.05 13.09 -7.28
CA PRO A 70 -1.85 12.38 -6.88
C PRO A 70 -2.01 11.75 -5.49
N VAL A 71 -1.65 10.48 -5.36
CA VAL A 71 -1.74 9.73 -4.10
C VAL A 71 -0.36 9.19 -3.74
N GLN A 72 0.17 9.61 -2.58
CA GLN A 72 1.40 9.04 -2.04
C GLN A 72 1.13 7.71 -1.32
N VAL A 73 1.77 6.65 -1.79
CA VAL A 73 1.67 5.27 -1.28
C VAL A 73 3.03 4.78 -0.78
N ARG A 74 3.00 3.79 0.11
CA ARG A 74 4.17 3.01 0.51
C ARG A 74 4.18 1.68 -0.23
N VAL A 75 5.15 1.53 -1.10
CA VAL A 75 5.36 0.33 -1.91
C VAL A 75 6.36 -0.57 -1.18
N PRO A 76 6.05 -1.85 -0.93
CA PRO A 76 7.00 -2.76 -0.31
C PRO A 76 8.17 -3.04 -1.25
N ARG A 77 9.27 -3.54 -0.71
CA ARG A 77 10.44 -3.93 -1.49
C ARG A 77 11.05 -5.20 -0.92
N ASP A 78 11.77 -5.93 -1.75
CA ASP A 78 12.53 -7.11 -1.37
C ASP A 78 14.02 -6.76 -1.15
N THR A 79 14.78 -7.69 -0.58
CA THR A 79 16.21 -7.52 -0.27
C THR A 79 17.04 -7.54 -1.54
N GLU A 80 16.68 -8.41 -2.49
CA GLU A 80 17.39 -8.55 -3.77
C GLU A 80 17.05 -7.43 -4.76
N GLY A 81 16.02 -6.63 -4.49
CA GLY A 81 15.61 -5.50 -5.32
C GLY A 81 14.95 -5.90 -6.63
N GLY A 82 14.47 -7.15 -6.74
CA GLY A 82 13.81 -7.67 -7.94
C GLY A 82 12.28 -7.49 -7.95
N PHE A 83 11.69 -6.93 -6.90
CA PHE A 83 10.26 -6.67 -6.85
C PHE A 83 9.86 -5.46 -7.71
N GLU A 84 9.09 -5.71 -8.76
CA GLU A 84 8.50 -4.71 -9.65
C GLU A 84 6.96 -4.73 -9.52
N PRO A 85 6.37 -3.74 -8.82
CA PRO A 85 4.93 -3.57 -8.66
C PRO A 85 4.28 -2.78 -9.81
#